data_AF-A0A654FCX2-F1
#
_entry.id   AF-A0A654FCX2-F1
#
_cell.length_a   1.000
_cell.length_b   1.000
_cell.length_c   1.000
_cell.angle_alpha   90.00
_cell.angle_beta   90.00
_cell.angle_gamma   90.00
#
_symmetry.space_group_name_H-M   'P 1'
#
loop_
_entity.id
_entity.type
_entity.pdbx_description
1 polymer ?
#
loop_
_entity_poly.entity_id
_entity_poly.type
_entity_poly.pdbx_seq_one_letter_code
_entity_poly.pdbx_strand_id
1 'polypeptide(L)'
;MLSVCNKADEWLAVHDQPCYSSQVGGKTGSGSSGSKRAHDTNASDSNSVGSSARPMGRDASKKKVKKKQLKEKELENLEKICQETEEANKLKKMEMFMKLSENEHLNDWSKKLLEKLNHKLFGN
;
A
#
# COMPACT_ATOMS: atom_id res chain seq x y z
N MET A 1 -8.17 18.87 -15.26
CA MET A 1 -8.39 17.64 -14.49
C MET A 1 -7.14 16.79 -14.62
N LEU A 2 -6.19 17.03 -13.70
CA LEU A 2 -4.82 16.57 -13.82
C LEU A 2 -4.74 15.05 -13.63
N SER A 3 -3.95 14.44 -14.51
CA SER A 3 -3.50 13.05 -14.46
C SER A 3 -2.63 12.86 -13.21
N VAL A 4 -3.20 12.43 -12.09
CA VAL A 4 -2.53 12.25 -10.79
C VAL A 4 -1.65 10.98 -10.78
N CYS A 5 -0.80 10.81 -11.79
CA CYS A 5 0.11 9.66 -11.95
C CYS A 5 -0.53 8.31 -12.28
N ASN A 6 -0.96 8.18 -13.53
CA ASN A 6 -1.34 6.90 -14.17
C ASN A 6 -0.29 5.77 -13.99
N LYS A 7 1.00 6.12 -13.81
CA LYS A 7 2.08 5.17 -13.52
C LYS A 7 2.26 4.80 -12.04
N ALA A 8 1.91 5.67 -11.10
CA ALA A 8 2.02 5.35 -9.67
C ALA A 8 0.84 4.48 -9.21
N ASP A 9 -0.35 4.75 -9.76
CA ASP A 9 -1.56 3.95 -9.56
C ASP A 9 -1.37 2.49 -10.02
N GLU A 10 -0.67 2.26 -11.14
CA GLU A 10 -0.35 0.93 -11.66
C GLU A 10 0.51 0.11 -10.68
N TRP A 11 1.49 0.74 -10.01
CA TRP A 11 2.34 0.08 -9.02
C TRP A 11 1.64 -0.13 -7.67
N LEU A 12 0.77 0.79 -7.25
CA LEU A 12 -0.06 0.63 -6.04
C LEU A 12 -1.05 -0.54 -6.18
N ALA A 13 -1.67 -0.70 -7.36
CA ALA A 13 -2.59 -1.80 -7.64
C ALA A 13 -1.92 -3.19 -7.54
N VAL A 14 -0.61 -3.29 -7.82
CA VAL A 14 0.16 -4.53 -7.68
C VAL A 14 0.45 -4.85 -6.20
N HIS A 15 0.61 -3.83 -5.36
CA HIS A 15 0.91 -4.01 -3.94
C HIS A 15 -0.32 -4.31 -3.07
N ASP A 16 -1.50 -3.84 -3.46
CA ASP A 16 -2.74 -4.00 -2.70
C ASP A 16 -3.45 -5.36 -2.94
N GLN A 17 -2.80 -6.27 -3.68
CA GLN A 17 -3.34 -7.61 -3.90
C GLN A 17 -3.31 -8.38 -2.56
N PRO A 18 -4.45 -8.90 -2.07
CA PRO A 18 -4.46 -9.74 -0.89
C PRO A 18 -3.68 -11.01 -1.24
N CYS A 19 -2.57 -11.23 -0.54
CA CYS A 19 -1.78 -12.44 -0.67
C CYS A 19 -2.68 -13.63 -0.29
N TYR A 20 -3.21 -14.32 -1.30
CA TYR A 20 -4.14 -15.42 -1.12
C TYR A 20 -3.35 -16.60 -0.53
N SER A 21 -3.30 -16.66 0.80
CA SER A 21 -2.80 -17.85 1.50
C SER A 21 -3.66 -19.02 1.05
N SER A 22 -3.07 -19.96 0.31
CA SER A 22 -3.73 -21.17 -0.13
C SER A 22 -4.18 -21.96 1.09
N GLN A 23 -5.46 -21.83 1.46
CA GLN A 23 -6.10 -22.73 2.40
C GLN A 23 -6.31 -24.07 1.69
N VAL A 24 -5.25 -24.88 1.68
CA VAL A 24 -5.34 -26.28 1.31
C VAL A 24 -6.03 -27.04 2.45
N GLY A 25 -7.13 -27.69 2.10
CA GLY A 25 -7.54 -28.93 2.76
C GLY A 25 -8.54 -28.76 3.90
N GLY A 26 -9.80 -28.51 3.56
CA GLY A 26 -10.88 -28.99 4.43
C GLY A 26 -11.00 -30.51 4.30
N LYS A 27 -11.12 -31.25 5.41
CA LYS A 27 -11.87 -32.52 5.51
C LYS A 27 -12.31 -32.81 6.95
N THR A 28 -13.49 -33.44 7.01
CA THR A 28 -13.96 -34.42 8.01
C THR A 28 -14.45 -33.93 9.37
N GLY A 29 -15.77 -34.04 9.56
CA GLY A 29 -16.38 -34.07 10.89
C GLY A 29 -16.14 -35.40 11.60
N SER A 30 -15.99 -35.32 12.92
CA SER A 30 -16.14 -36.34 13.97
C SER A 30 -15.47 -35.73 15.20
N GLY A 31 -15.92 -35.82 16.44
CA GLY A 31 -17.03 -36.50 17.09
C GLY A 31 -16.82 -36.14 18.56
N SER A 32 -17.90 -35.89 19.31
CA SER A 32 -17.77 -35.60 20.74
C SER A 32 -17.08 -36.76 21.46
N SER A 33 -16.07 -36.49 22.27
CA SER A 33 -15.63 -37.42 23.29
C SER A 33 -15.39 -36.66 24.59
N GLY A 34 -16.40 -36.66 25.45
CA GLY A 34 -16.28 -36.21 26.83
C GLY A 34 -15.34 -37.14 27.59
N SER A 35 -14.32 -36.58 28.22
CA SER A 35 -13.41 -37.32 29.10
C SER A 35 -13.46 -36.74 30.52
N LYS A 36 -13.51 -37.64 31.51
CA LYS A 36 -13.94 -37.43 32.90
C LYS A 36 -12.96 -36.59 33.73
N ARG A 37 -13.52 -35.86 34.71
CA ARG A 37 -12.83 -35.07 35.73
C ARG A 37 -11.90 -35.95 36.59
N ALA A 38 -10.70 -35.45 36.87
CA ALA A 38 -9.94 -35.82 38.07
C ALA A 38 -9.23 -34.55 38.56
N HIS A 39 -9.69 -34.01 39.69
CA HIS A 39 -8.95 -33.02 40.46
C HIS A 39 -9.45 -33.09 41.91
N ASP A 40 -8.72 -33.82 42.73
CA ASP A 40 -8.80 -33.72 44.19
C ASP A 40 -7.96 -32.53 44.62
N THR A 41 -8.55 -31.34 44.68
CA THR A 41 -7.98 -30.27 45.50
C THR A 41 -9.11 -29.43 46.07
N ASN A 42 -9.22 -29.51 47.40
CA ASN A 42 -10.03 -28.65 48.25
C ASN A 42 -9.68 -27.18 47.94
N ALA A 43 -10.62 -26.43 47.38
CA ALA A 43 -10.47 -25.00 47.12
C ALA A 43 -11.77 -24.31 47.49
N SER A 44 -11.64 -23.45 48.50
CA SER A 44 -12.68 -22.60 49.07
C SER A 44 -13.46 -21.80 48.04
N ASP A 45 -14.71 -21.58 48.39
CA ASP A 45 -15.73 -20.79 47.70
C ASP A 45 -15.20 -19.45 47.17
N SER A 46 -15.55 -19.12 45.91
CA SER A 46 -15.97 -17.77 45.50
C SER A 46 -16.40 -17.76 44.02
N ASN A 47 -17.70 -17.61 43.83
CA ASN A 47 -18.38 -17.34 42.58
C ASN A 47 -18.28 -15.85 42.21
N SER A 48 -17.24 -15.42 41.49
CA SER A 48 -17.26 -14.10 40.85
C SER A 48 -17.81 -14.22 39.44
N VAL A 49 -19.11 -13.94 39.31
CA VAL A 49 -19.85 -13.81 38.06
C VAL A 49 -19.16 -12.81 37.13
N GLY A 50 -18.61 -13.33 36.03
CA GLY A 50 -18.12 -12.53 34.93
C GLY A 50 -19.26 -11.74 34.29
N SER A 51 -19.43 -10.48 34.72
CA SER A 51 -20.26 -9.52 34.02
C SER A 51 -19.40 -8.74 33.02
N SER A 52 -19.06 -9.38 31.90
CA SER A 52 -18.64 -8.65 30.70
C SER A 52 -19.89 -8.11 30.03
N ALA A 53 -20.30 -6.91 30.45
CA ALA A 53 -21.38 -6.17 29.80
C ALA A 53 -20.98 -5.91 28.34
N ARG A 54 -21.72 -6.52 27.41
CA ARG A 54 -21.57 -6.19 25.98
C ARG A 54 -21.91 -4.70 25.82
N PRO A 55 -21.06 -3.87 25.21
CA PRO A 55 -21.43 -2.49 24.92
C PRO A 55 -22.58 -2.49 23.91
N MET A 56 -23.78 -2.25 24.41
CA MET A 56 -24.96 -1.92 23.62
C MET A 56 -24.80 -0.50 23.07
N GLY A 57 -25.11 -0.31 21.78
CA GLY A 57 -25.35 1.01 21.19
C GLY A 57 -24.17 1.60 20.43
N ARG A 58 -23.87 1.05 19.25
CA ARG A 58 -23.02 1.75 18.27
C ARG A 58 -23.88 2.70 17.44
N ASP A 59 -23.94 3.97 17.82
CA ASP A 59 -24.53 5.03 17.01
C ASP A 59 -23.88 5.08 15.61
N ALA A 60 -24.62 4.67 14.59
CA ALA A 60 -24.12 4.51 13.22
C ALA A 60 -24.26 5.77 12.35
N SER A 61 -24.51 6.95 12.92
CA SER A 61 -24.87 8.15 12.12
C SER A 61 -23.82 9.25 12.02
N LYS A 62 -22.61 9.12 12.63
CA LYS A 62 -21.54 10.14 12.51
C LYS A 62 -20.36 9.78 11.59
N LYS A 63 -20.38 8.62 10.92
CA LYS A 63 -19.23 8.13 10.11
C LYS A 63 -19.07 8.76 8.72
N LYS A 64 -20.07 9.50 8.20
CA LYS A 64 -20.01 10.00 6.80
C LYS A 64 -19.20 11.28 6.60
N VAL A 65 -19.07 12.14 7.62
CA VAL A 65 -18.33 13.42 7.48
C VAL A 65 -16.82 13.22 7.58
N LYS A 66 -16.35 12.42 8.55
CA LYS A 66 -14.91 12.14 8.73
C LYS A 66 -14.27 11.43 7.52
N LYS A 67 -15.05 10.61 6.79
CA LYS A 67 -14.56 9.88 5.62
C LYS A 67 -14.34 10.76 4.39
N LYS A 68 -15.02 11.92 4.29
CA LYS A 68 -14.81 12.87 3.18
C LYS A 68 -13.53 13.70 3.38
N GLN A 69 -13.30 14.18 4.59
CA GLN A 69 -12.11 14.96 4.94
C GLN A 69 -10.81 14.15 4.86
N LEU A 70 -10.85 12.87 5.24
CA LEU A 70 -9.71 11.96 5.08
C LEU A 70 -9.35 11.75 3.60
N LYS A 71 -10.35 11.54 2.74
CA LYS A 71 -10.14 11.35 1.30
C LYS A 71 -9.56 12.58 0.62
N GLU A 72 -10.00 13.76 1.02
CA GLU A 72 -9.51 15.03 0.47
C GLU A 72 -8.04 15.26 0.85
N LYS A 73 -7.67 14.98 2.11
CA LYS A 73 -6.29 15.05 2.58
C LYS A 73 -5.38 13.98 1.96
N GLU A 74 -5.93 12.78 1.70
CA GLU A 74 -5.22 11.70 0.98
C GLU A 74 -4.96 12.10 -0.48
N LEU A 75 -5.93 12.70 -1.16
CA LEU A 75 -5.77 13.20 -2.54
C LEU A 75 -4.71 14.30 -2.64
N GLU A 76 -4.72 15.27 -1.72
CA GLU A 76 -3.71 16.33 -1.67
C GLU A 76 -2.31 15.78 -1.43
N ASN A 77 -2.18 14.77 -0.55
CA ASN A 77 -0.89 14.12 -0.30
C ASN A 77 -0.40 13.32 -1.53
N LEU A 78 -1.30 12.66 -2.25
CA LEU A 78 -0.98 11.93 -3.48
C LEU A 78 -0.54 12.89 -4.60
N GLU A 79 -1.22 14.03 -4.76
CA GLU A 79 -0.85 15.05 -5.73
C GLU A 79 0.56 15.60 -5.46
N LYS A 80 0.90 15.83 -4.19
CA LYS A 80 2.23 16.26 -3.80
C LYS A 80 3.32 15.23 -4.11
N ILE A 81 3.09 13.96 -3.77
CA ILE A 81 4.02 12.86 -4.08
C ILE A 81 4.21 12.74 -5.60
N CYS A 82 3.14 12.87 -6.36
CA CYS A 82 3.20 12.88 -7.82
C CYS A 82 4.14 13.96 -8.37
N GLN A 83 3.98 15.20 -7.91
CA GLN A 83 4.83 16.32 -8.32
C GLN A 83 6.29 16.08 -7.93
N GLU A 84 6.56 15.67 -6.68
CA GLU A 84 7.92 15.37 -6.20
C GLU A 84 8.59 14.26 -7.02
N THR A 85 7.85 13.21 -7.39
CA THR A 85 8.39 12.11 -8.22
C THR A 85 8.65 12.55 -9.67
N GLU A 86 7.81 13.41 -10.25
CA GLU A 86 8.03 13.97 -11.58
C GLU A 86 9.28 14.87 -11.60
N GLU A 87 9.43 15.73 -10.61
CA GLU A 87 10.61 16.57 -10.44
C GLU A 87 11.89 15.74 -10.26
N ALA A 88 11.85 14.73 -9.39
CA ALA A 88 12.98 13.82 -9.20
C ALA A 88 13.34 13.07 -10.50
N ASN A 89 12.34 12.65 -11.28
CA ASN A 89 12.54 12.01 -12.57
C ASN A 89 13.14 12.99 -13.60
N LYS A 90 12.70 14.24 -13.62
CA LYS A 90 13.26 15.29 -14.49
C LYS A 90 14.72 15.56 -14.17
N LEU A 91 15.07 15.67 -12.88
CA LEU A 91 16.45 15.85 -12.43
C LEU A 91 17.34 14.66 -12.86
N LYS A 92 16.89 13.42 -12.62
CA LYS A 92 17.64 12.22 -13.03
C LYS A 92 17.86 12.15 -14.54
N LYS A 93 16.85 12.50 -15.35
CA LYS A 93 16.98 12.57 -16.82
C LYS A 93 18.06 13.57 -17.23
N MET A 94 18.05 14.76 -16.63
CA MET A 94 19.00 15.83 -16.92
C MET A 94 20.42 15.46 -16.49
N GLU A 95 20.57 14.89 -15.30
CA GLU A 95 21.85 14.41 -14.77
C GLU A 95 22.49 13.35 -15.69
N MET A 96 21.72 12.32 -16.07
CA MET A 96 22.19 11.27 -16.98
C MET A 96 22.55 11.85 -18.35
N PHE A 97 21.77 12.80 -18.87
CA PHE A 97 22.07 13.45 -20.14
C PHE A 97 23.38 14.23 -20.10
N MET A 98 23.62 15.03 -19.04
CA MET A 98 24.86 15.77 -18.88
C MET A 98 26.07 14.83 -18.83
N LYS A 99 26.00 13.76 -18.02
CA LYS A 99 27.06 12.74 -17.95
C LYS A 99 27.38 12.10 -19.30
N LEU A 100 26.35 11.85 -20.13
CA LEU A 100 26.55 11.31 -21.48
C LEU A 100 27.19 12.33 -22.43
N SER A 101 26.84 13.61 -22.28
CA SER A 101 27.38 14.70 -23.10
C SER A 101 28.80 15.12 -22.71
N GLU A 102 29.24 14.84 -21.48
CA GLU A 102 30.55 15.21 -20.95
C GLU A 102 31.71 14.41 -21.56
N ASN A 103 31.42 13.30 -22.25
CA ASN A 103 32.44 12.51 -22.93
C ASN A 103 33.13 13.31 -24.06
N GLU A 104 34.43 13.51 -23.93
CA GLU A 104 35.26 14.35 -24.82
C GLU A 104 35.44 13.79 -26.24
N HIS A 105 35.19 12.48 -26.44
CA HIS A 105 35.42 11.78 -27.72
C HIS A 105 34.15 11.14 -28.31
N LEU A 106 33.04 11.86 -28.33
CA LEU A 106 31.83 11.40 -29.01
C LEU A 106 32.06 11.31 -30.53
N ASN A 107 31.93 10.09 -31.08
CA ASN A 107 31.87 9.89 -32.53
C ASN A 107 30.56 10.47 -33.11
N ASP A 108 30.50 10.70 -34.42
CA ASP A 108 29.36 11.36 -35.06
C ASP A 108 28.05 10.58 -34.94
N TRP A 109 28.13 9.25 -34.87
CA TRP A 109 26.97 8.40 -34.62
C TRP A 109 26.43 8.57 -33.19
N SER A 110 27.32 8.65 -32.19
CA SER A 110 27.00 8.90 -30.79
C SER A 110 26.39 10.28 -30.60
N LYS A 111 26.90 11.32 -31.29
CA LYS A 111 26.29 12.66 -31.29
C LYS A 111 24.84 12.62 -31.80
N LYS A 112 24.61 11.94 -32.93
CA LYS A 112 23.26 11.77 -33.50
C LYS A 112 22.33 10.98 -32.58
N LEU A 113 22.84 9.98 -31.87
CA LEU A 113 22.07 9.23 -30.88
C LEU A 113 21.71 10.11 -29.68
N LEU A 114 22.65 10.93 -29.20
CA LEU A 114 22.43 11.85 -28.08
C LEU A 114 21.36 12.90 -28.42
N GLU A 115 21.37 13.43 -29.65
CA GLU A 115 20.33 14.34 -30.14
C GLU A 115 18.94 13.68 -30.17
N LYS A 116 18.84 12.46 -30.68
CA LYS A 116 17.58 11.68 -30.64
C LYS A 116 17.10 11.43 -29.20
N LEU A 117 18.02 11.12 -28.30
CA LEU A 117 17.72 10.94 -26.88
C LEU A 117 17.22 12.23 -26.25
N ASN A 118 17.81 13.38 -26.58
CA ASN A 118 17.37 14.70 -26.10
C ASN A 118 15.89 14.93 -26.46
N HIS A 119 15.54 14.75 -27.75
CA HIS A 119 14.16 14.88 -28.21
C HIS A 119 13.20 13.90 -27.54
N LYS A 120 13.63 12.65 -27.28
CA LYS A 120 12.77 11.65 -26.63
C LYS A 120 12.58 11.88 -25.12
N LEU A 121 13.58 12.46 -24.45
CA LEU A 121 13.57 12.67 -23.01
C LEU A 121 12.91 13.98 -22.60
N PHE A 122 13.10 15.03 -23.41
CA PHE A 122 12.69 16.41 -23.12
C PHE A 122 11.79 17.05 -24.20
N GLY A 123 11.50 16.36 -25.29
CA GLY A 123 10.51 16.82 -26.27
C GLY A 123 9.10 16.71 -25.71
N ASN A 124 8.38 17.82 -25.71
CA ASN A 124 6.94 17.88 -25.46
C ASN A 124 6.15 17.37 -26.67
#